data_AF-A0A497HLY6-F1
#
_entry.id   AF-A0A497HLY6-F1
#
_cell.length_a   1.000
_cell.length_b   1.000
_cell.length_c   1.000
_cell.angle_alpha   90.00
_cell.angle_beta   90.00
_cell.angle_gamma   90.00
#
_symmetry.space_group_name_H-M   'P 1'
#
loop_
_entity.id
_entity.type
_entity.pdbx_description
1 polymer ?
#
loop_
_entity_poly.entity_id
_entity_poly.type
_entity_poly.pdbx_seq_one_letter_code
_entity_poly.pdbx_strand_id
1 'polypeptide(L)'
;MTLYIEPFQYITSLDRVYRLYSRYLHDAEYDDIDRLLTHLSSKSKLTQKEAEKIEDKCKEVWKRFILQFLARFENEAKRYEDIIGKEKSDLRKIKTQVELNDLPLGEYDNIWDKIEDIYLQAMYKIKTDKRNLKRDLVFFILGILSGILISLLGRWL
;
A
#
# COMPACT_ATOMS: atom_id res chain seq x y z
N MET A 1 31.86 13.11 -24.74
CA MET A 1 30.51 13.42 -25.24
C MET A 1 29.61 13.47 -24.02
N THR A 2 29.10 14.63 -23.62
CA THR A 2 28.35 14.79 -22.36
C THR A 2 26.90 14.38 -22.59
N LEU A 3 26.49 13.24 -22.01
CA LEU A 3 25.10 12.79 -22.06
C LEU A 3 24.30 13.62 -21.05
N TYR A 4 23.22 14.25 -21.51
CA TYR A 4 22.30 15.00 -20.66
C TYR A 4 21.00 14.21 -20.52
N ILE A 5 20.52 14.12 -19.29
CA ILE A 5 19.32 13.35 -18.94
C ILE A 5 18.21 14.34 -18.54
N GLU A 6 16.99 14.10 -19.00
CA GLU A 6 15.84 14.91 -18.65
C GLU A 6 15.32 14.54 -17.25
N PRO A 7 15.04 15.53 -16.37
CA PRO A 7 14.63 15.25 -15.00
C PRO A 7 13.19 14.71 -14.87
N PHE A 8 12.41 14.75 -15.96
CA PHE A 8 10.97 14.49 -15.96
C PHE A 8 10.58 13.12 -15.36
N GLN A 9 11.36 12.07 -15.63
CA GLN A 9 11.10 10.73 -15.09
C GLN A 9 11.24 10.72 -13.55
N TYR A 10 12.25 11.38 -13.01
CA TYR A 10 12.46 11.48 -11.56
C TYR A 10 11.34 12.29 -10.89
N ILE A 11 10.92 13.41 -11.52
CA ILE A 11 9.80 14.23 -11.04
C ILE A 11 8.52 13.41 -10.98
N THR A 12 8.20 12.68 -12.05
CA THR A 12 6.97 11.87 -12.13
C THR A 12 6.96 10.78 -11.06
N SER A 13 8.09 10.10 -10.88
CA SER A 13 8.23 9.03 -9.87
C SER A 13 8.11 9.59 -8.45
N LEU A 14 8.75 10.73 -8.15
CA LEU A 14 8.65 11.39 -6.84
C LEU A 14 7.25 11.96 -6.57
N ASP A 15 6.58 12.56 -7.56
CA ASP A 15 5.20 13.05 -7.41
C ASP A 15 4.23 11.91 -7.10
N ARG A 16 4.45 10.74 -7.73
CA ARG A 16 3.69 9.52 -7.43
C ARG A 16 3.87 9.10 -5.97
N VAL A 17 5.11 9.01 -5.49
CA VAL A 17 5.37 8.74 -4.06
C VAL A 17 4.72 9.80 -3.20
N TYR A 18 4.92 11.09 -3.49
CA TYR A 18 4.38 12.20 -2.71
C TYR A 18 2.86 12.09 -2.50
N ARG A 19 2.11 11.81 -3.57
CA ARG A 19 0.65 11.61 -3.50
C ARG A 19 0.25 10.39 -2.66
N LEU A 20 0.91 9.25 -2.91
CA LEU A 20 0.57 7.97 -2.30
C LEU A 20 1.04 7.87 -0.84
N TYR A 21 2.17 8.48 -0.55
CA TYR A 21 2.94 8.33 0.68
C TYR A 21 2.65 9.44 1.70
N SER A 22 1.88 10.47 1.32
CA SER A 22 1.42 11.58 2.19
C SER A 22 0.84 11.14 3.54
N ARG A 23 0.22 9.94 3.62
CA ARG A 23 -0.37 9.40 4.86
C ARG A 23 0.59 8.58 5.72
N TYR A 24 1.81 8.35 5.22
CA TYR A 24 2.79 7.44 5.79
C TYR A 24 4.16 8.11 6.00
N LEU A 25 4.39 9.32 5.45
CA LEU A 25 5.59 10.12 5.63
C LEU A 25 5.56 10.91 6.94
N HIS A 26 6.71 11.01 7.61
CA HIS A 26 6.94 12.05 8.62
C HIS A 26 7.28 13.39 7.94
N ASP A 27 6.98 14.52 8.60
CA ASP A 27 7.17 15.87 8.04
C ASP A 27 8.57 16.10 7.44
N ALA A 28 9.63 15.57 8.06
CA ALA A 28 11.00 15.68 7.57
C ALA A 28 11.24 14.96 6.23
N GLU A 29 10.58 13.82 6.00
CA GLU A 29 10.70 13.07 4.75
C GLU A 29 9.90 13.73 3.63
N TYR A 30 8.81 14.40 3.99
CA TYR A 30 8.01 15.22 3.09
C TYR A 30 8.80 16.43 2.58
N ASP A 31 9.46 17.15 3.49
CA ASP A 31 10.34 18.27 3.17
C ASP A 31 11.47 17.86 2.22
N ASP A 32 12.04 16.68 2.40
CA ASP A 32 13.13 16.18 1.56
C ASP A 32 12.65 15.88 0.13
N ILE A 33 11.47 15.27 -0.03
CA ILE A 33 10.86 15.02 -1.35
C ILE A 33 10.49 16.35 -2.02
N ASP A 34 9.90 17.30 -1.28
CA ASP A 34 9.50 18.60 -1.81
C ASP A 34 10.71 19.44 -2.28
N ARG A 35 11.81 19.40 -1.52
CA ARG A 35 13.09 20.01 -1.93
C ARG A 35 13.66 19.36 -3.19
N LEU A 36 13.58 18.03 -3.31
CA LEU A 36 14.01 17.30 -4.51
C LEU A 36 13.15 17.67 -5.73
N LEU A 37 11.83 17.70 -5.58
CA LEU A 37 10.89 18.11 -6.63
C LEU A 37 11.14 19.55 -7.08
N THR A 38 11.32 20.47 -6.14
CA THR A 38 11.63 21.88 -6.43
C THR A 38 12.97 22.01 -7.16
N HIS A 39 14.01 21.31 -6.69
CA HIS A 39 15.32 21.30 -7.35
C HIS A 39 15.23 20.76 -8.79
N LEU A 40 14.56 19.63 -8.99
CA LEU A 40 14.41 19.01 -10.30
C LEU A 40 13.60 19.86 -11.27
N SER A 41 12.51 20.47 -10.79
CA SER A 41 11.65 21.34 -11.60
C SER A 41 12.35 22.62 -12.04
N SER A 42 13.37 23.06 -11.29
CA SER A 42 14.20 24.22 -11.65
C SER A 42 15.23 23.93 -12.75
N LYS A 43 15.45 22.65 -13.10
CA LYS A 43 16.45 22.23 -14.09
C LYS A 43 15.80 21.75 -15.38
N SER A 44 16.35 22.18 -16.51
CA SER A 44 15.97 21.67 -17.84
C SER A 44 16.69 20.38 -18.20
N LYS A 45 17.93 20.18 -17.72
CA LYS A 45 18.76 19.00 -17.96
C LYS A 45 19.64 18.69 -16.77
N LEU A 46 19.97 17.42 -16.59
CA LEU A 46 20.91 16.91 -15.61
C LEU A 46 22.17 16.42 -16.30
N THR A 47 23.33 16.66 -15.69
CA THR A 47 24.55 15.92 -16.03
C THR A 47 24.42 14.47 -15.58
N GLN A 48 25.16 13.56 -16.20
CA GLN A 48 25.15 12.14 -15.83
C GLN A 48 25.38 11.91 -14.32
N LYS A 49 26.37 12.58 -13.73
CA LYS A 49 26.69 12.47 -12.30
C LYS A 49 25.56 12.99 -11.40
N GLU A 50 24.81 13.99 -11.84
CA GLU A 50 23.65 14.48 -11.09
C GLU A 50 22.46 13.52 -11.20
N ALA A 51 22.23 12.96 -12.39
CA ALA A 51 21.20 11.96 -12.63
C ALA A 51 21.43 10.71 -11.76
N GLU A 52 22.66 10.19 -11.70
CA GLU A 52 23.03 9.06 -10.84
C GLU A 52 22.70 9.35 -9.36
N LYS A 53 23.11 10.52 -8.84
CA LYS A 53 22.82 10.92 -7.46
C LYS A 53 21.34 11.09 -7.17
N ILE A 54 20.58 11.63 -8.13
CA ILE A 54 19.13 11.84 -8.00
C ILE A 54 18.44 10.48 -8.04
N GLU A 55 18.87 9.59 -8.93
CA GLU A 55 18.32 8.25 -9.05
C GLU A 55 18.50 7.46 -7.76
N ASP A 56 19.70 7.48 -7.17
CA ASP A 56 19.96 6.83 -5.88
C ASP A 56 19.01 7.34 -4.79
N LYS A 57 18.83 8.66 -4.70
CA LYS A 57 17.88 9.26 -3.74
C LYS A 57 16.44 8.83 -4.00
N CYS A 58 16.01 8.79 -5.26
CA CYS A 58 14.65 8.36 -5.62
C CYS A 58 14.43 6.88 -5.25
N LYS A 59 15.41 6.02 -5.51
CA LYS A 59 15.38 4.60 -5.13
C LYS A 59 15.30 4.43 -3.62
N GLU A 60 16.08 5.18 -2.85
CA GLU A 60 16.03 5.16 -1.37
C GLU A 60 14.64 5.54 -0.84
N VAL A 61 14.05 6.60 -1.39
CA VAL A 61 12.70 7.04 -1.04
C VAL A 61 11.67 5.95 -1.34
N TRP A 62 11.70 5.37 -2.54
CA TRP A 62 10.79 4.28 -2.93
C TRP A 62 10.95 3.04 -2.08
N LYS A 63 12.20 2.61 -1.84
CA LYS A 63 12.50 1.45 -1.01
C LYS A 63 11.95 1.66 0.40
N ARG A 64 12.19 2.82 1.00
CA ARG A 64 11.66 3.15 2.32
C ARG A 64 10.14 3.12 2.34
N PHE A 65 9.50 3.71 1.33
CA PHE A 65 8.05 3.68 1.15
C PHE A 65 7.48 2.29 1.20
N ILE A 66 7.92 1.46 0.27
CA ILE A 66 7.39 0.12 0.12
C ILE A 66 7.57 -0.67 1.41
N LEU A 67 8.74 -0.60 2.04
CA LEU A 67 9.01 -1.36 3.26
C LEU A 67 8.15 -0.90 4.45
N GLN A 68 7.96 0.40 4.64
CA GLN A 68 7.09 0.91 5.70
C GLN A 68 5.62 0.55 5.45
N PHE A 69 5.14 0.69 4.21
CA PHE A 69 3.78 0.30 3.83
C PHE A 69 3.53 -1.18 4.12
N LEU A 70 4.44 -2.05 3.68
CA LEU A 70 4.35 -3.50 3.87
C LEU A 70 4.42 -3.90 5.35
N ALA A 71 5.28 -3.25 6.15
CA ALA A 71 5.36 -3.51 7.58
C ALA A 71 4.05 -3.15 8.31
N ARG A 72 3.43 -2.03 7.95
CA ARG A 72 2.13 -1.63 8.50
C ARG A 72 1.03 -2.59 8.08
N PHE A 73 0.96 -2.93 6.79
CA PHE A 73 0.00 -3.91 6.30
C PHE A 73 0.14 -5.25 7.02
N GLU A 74 1.36 -5.75 7.21
CA GLU A 74 1.61 -7.01 7.91
C GLU A 74 1.07 -6.99 9.35
N ASN A 75 1.20 -5.85 10.05
CA ASN A 75 0.69 -5.71 11.41
C ASN A 75 -0.85 -5.66 11.44
N GLU A 76 -1.48 -4.96 10.51
CA GLU A 76 -2.94 -4.89 10.37
C GLU A 76 -3.54 -6.24 9.92
N ALA A 77 -2.83 -6.97 9.05
CA ALA A 77 -3.24 -8.24 8.47
C ALA A 77 -3.28 -9.40 9.48
N LYS A 78 -2.56 -9.31 10.62
CA LYS A 78 -2.60 -10.34 11.68
C LYS A 78 -4.01 -10.67 12.15
N ARG A 79 -4.92 -9.69 12.12
CA ARG A 79 -6.32 -9.86 12.56
C ARG A 79 -7.21 -10.59 11.54
N TYR A 80 -6.73 -10.75 10.31
CA TYR A 80 -7.49 -11.30 9.18
C TYR A 80 -6.72 -12.43 8.49
N GLU A 81 -5.79 -13.08 9.20
CA GLU A 81 -4.87 -14.08 8.63
C GLU A 81 -5.61 -15.23 7.93
N ASP A 82 -6.72 -15.67 8.51
CA ASP A 82 -7.58 -16.73 7.96
C ASP A 82 -8.27 -16.34 6.63
N ILE A 83 -8.35 -15.03 6.33
CA ILE A 83 -9.07 -14.49 5.17
C ILE A 83 -8.09 -14.10 4.05
N ILE A 84 -6.97 -13.48 4.42
CA ILE A 84 -6.01 -12.86 3.49
C ILE A 84 -4.61 -13.50 3.54
N GLY A 85 -4.51 -14.75 4.02
CA GLY A 85 -3.23 -15.44 4.18
C GLY A 85 -2.41 -15.53 2.88
N LYS A 86 -3.07 -15.72 1.73
CA LYS A 86 -2.41 -15.72 0.42
C LYS A 86 -1.82 -14.34 0.08
N GLU A 87 -2.64 -13.28 0.15
CA GLU A 87 -2.21 -11.91 -0.14
C GLU A 87 -1.07 -11.47 0.79
N LYS A 88 -1.15 -11.82 2.08
CA LYS A 88 -0.07 -11.61 3.06
C LYS A 88 1.22 -12.31 2.65
N SER A 89 1.14 -13.54 2.16
CA SER A 89 2.31 -14.30 1.68
C SER A 89 2.95 -13.67 0.44
N ASP A 90 2.14 -13.25 -0.52
CA ASP A 90 2.65 -12.62 -1.75
C ASP A 90 3.29 -11.26 -1.48
N LEU A 91 2.71 -10.45 -0.58
CA LEU A 91 3.30 -9.20 -0.13
C LEU A 91 4.62 -9.39 0.64
N ARG A 92 4.78 -10.50 1.39
CA ARG A 92 6.08 -10.85 2.01
C ARG A 92 7.16 -11.17 0.99
N LYS A 93 6.83 -11.87 -0.10
CA LYS A 93 7.81 -12.14 -1.18
C LYS A 93 8.29 -10.83 -1.82
N ILE A 94 7.36 -9.90 -2.06
CA ILE A 94 7.69 -8.57 -2.59
C ILE A 94 8.57 -7.80 -1.60
N LYS A 95 8.26 -7.84 -0.30
CA LYS A 95 9.10 -7.24 0.75
C LYS A 95 10.54 -7.75 0.66
N THR A 96 10.74 -9.07 0.61
CA THR A 96 12.06 -9.68 0.47
C THR A 96 12.77 -9.25 -0.82
N GLN A 97 12.04 -9.18 -1.94
CA GLN A 97 12.60 -8.70 -3.20
C GLN A 97 13.12 -7.27 -3.09
N VAL A 98 12.38 -6.37 -2.42
CA VAL A 98 12.74 -4.96 -2.25
C VAL A 98 13.87 -4.77 -1.23
N GLU A 99 13.94 -5.60 -0.19
CA GLU A 99 15.00 -5.55 0.82
C GLU A 99 16.35 -5.93 0.22
N LEU A 100 16.39 -7.04 -0.54
CA LEU A 100 17.65 -7.69 -0.96
C LEU A 100 18.21 -7.19 -2.28
N ASN A 101 17.37 -6.65 -3.17
CA ASN A 101 17.82 -6.24 -4.50
C ASN A 101 17.99 -4.71 -4.60
N ASP A 102 19.03 -4.29 -5.32
CA ASP A 102 19.12 -2.93 -5.85
C ASP A 102 18.39 -2.89 -7.19
N LEU A 103 17.21 -2.26 -7.20
CA LEU A 103 16.31 -2.25 -8.35
C LEU A 103 16.44 -0.90 -9.07
N PRO A 104 16.35 -0.88 -10.41
CA PRO A 104 16.25 0.37 -11.15
C PRO A 104 14.99 1.13 -10.74
N LEU A 105 15.01 2.47 -10.83
CA LEU A 105 13.90 3.30 -10.34
C LEU A 105 12.54 2.90 -10.95
N GLY A 106 12.51 2.61 -12.26
CA GLY A 106 11.27 2.20 -12.94
C GLY A 106 10.71 0.84 -12.48
N GLU A 107 11.51 -0.02 -11.84
CA GLU A 107 11.00 -1.26 -11.26
C GLU A 107 10.25 -1.02 -9.95
N TYR A 108 10.59 0.03 -9.19
CA TYR A 108 9.85 0.39 -7.98
C TYR A 108 8.42 0.81 -8.28
N ASP A 109 8.21 1.57 -9.35
CA ASP A 109 6.88 1.94 -9.85
C ASP A 109 6.04 0.69 -10.17
N ASN A 110 6.62 -0.29 -10.88
CA ASN A 110 5.96 -1.55 -11.22
C ASN A 110 5.67 -2.43 -9.98
N ILE A 111 6.58 -2.42 -9.01
CA ILE A 111 6.40 -3.13 -7.74
C ILE A 111 5.24 -2.52 -6.96
N TRP A 112 5.14 -1.20 -6.93
CA TRP A 112 4.03 -0.52 -6.27
C TRP A 112 2.69 -0.89 -6.87
N ASP A 113 2.55 -0.86 -8.20
CA ASP A 113 1.30 -1.22 -8.86
C ASP A 113 0.86 -2.66 -8.50
N LYS A 114 1.81 -3.59 -8.34
CA LYS A 114 1.53 -4.95 -7.86
C LYS A 114 1.12 -4.99 -6.39
N ILE A 115 1.80 -4.23 -5.54
CA ILE A 115 1.45 -4.12 -4.11
C ILE A 115 0.02 -3.59 -3.96
N GLU A 116 -0.32 -2.54 -4.72
CA GLU A 116 -1.64 -1.91 -4.68
C GLU A 116 -2.75 -2.89 -5.09
N ASP A 117 -2.57 -3.65 -6.18
CA ASP A 117 -3.56 -4.66 -6.60
C ASP A 117 -3.80 -5.71 -5.51
N ILE A 118 -2.73 -6.28 -4.95
CA ILE A 118 -2.83 -7.28 -3.88
C ILE A 118 -3.49 -6.69 -2.63
N TYR A 119 -3.13 -5.45 -2.28
CA TYR A 119 -3.73 -4.74 -1.16
C TYR A 119 -5.24 -4.52 -1.36
N LEU A 120 -5.67 -4.06 -2.53
CA LEU A 120 -7.08 -3.83 -2.84
C LEU A 120 -7.88 -5.14 -2.79
N GLN A 121 -7.31 -6.24 -3.30
CA GLN A 121 -7.91 -7.57 -3.19
C GLN A 121 -8.07 -8.00 -1.73
N ALA A 122 -7.04 -7.82 -0.89
CA ALA A 122 -7.09 -8.12 0.53
C ALA A 122 -8.19 -7.30 1.25
N MET A 123 -8.24 -5.99 0.99
CA MET A 123 -9.24 -5.10 1.58
C MET A 123 -10.67 -5.45 1.16
N TYR A 124 -10.86 -5.85 -0.11
CA TYR A 124 -12.15 -6.31 -0.60
C TYR A 124 -12.63 -7.58 0.13
N LYS A 125 -11.73 -8.56 0.34
CA LYS A 125 -12.05 -9.78 1.10
C LYS A 125 -12.42 -9.47 2.55
N ILE A 126 -11.62 -8.64 3.23
CA ILE A 126 -11.90 -8.21 4.61
C ILE A 126 -13.27 -7.51 4.71
N LYS A 127 -13.60 -6.65 3.75
CA LYS A 127 -14.88 -5.94 3.73
C LYS A 127 -16.06 -6.89 3.51
N THR A 128 -15.87 -7.90 2.66
CA THR A 128 -16.89 -8.92 2.38
C THR A 128 -17.14 -9.78 3.61
N ASP A 129 -16.08 -10.23 4.28
CA ASP A 129 -16.19 -11.02 5.50
C ASP A 129 -16.93 -10.25 6.62
N LYS A 130 -16.56 -8.99 6.86
CA LYS A 130 -17.27 -8.12 7.82
C LYS A 130 -18.76 -7.96 7.51
N ARG A 131 -19.15 -7.96 6.23
CA ARG A 131 -20.56 -7.88 5.83
C ARG A 131 -21.29 -9.19 6.11
N ASN A 132 -20.66 -10.32 5.82
CA ASN A 132 -21.22 -11.64 6.10
C ASN A 132 -21.43 -11.83 7.61
N LEU A 133 -20.42 -11.48 8.42
CA LEU A 133 -20.48 -11.60 9.88
C LEU A 133 -21.62 -10.76 10.49
N LYS A 134 -21.87 -9.54 9.97
CA LYS A 134 -23.04 -8.73 10.34
C LYS A 134 -24.35 -9.38 9.93
N ARG A 135 -24.42 -9.93 8.71
CA ARG A 135 -25.63 -10.59 8.20
C ARG A 135 -25.97 -11.83 9.03
N ASP A 136 -24.97 -12.63 9.38
CA ASP A 136 -25.14 -13.86 10.14
C ASP A 136 -25.57 -13.55 11.58
N LEU A 137 -25.04 -12.47 12.19
CA LEU A 137 -25.52 -11.98 13.49
C LEU A 137 -27.01 -11.58 13.43
N VAL A 138 -27.43 -10.88 12.37
CA VAL A 138 -28.85 -10.52 12.17
C VAL A 138 -29.72 -11.76 12.05
N PHE A 139 -29.30 -12.77 11.27
CA PHE A 139 -30.03 -14.03 11.16
C PHE A 139 -30.10 -14.77 12.49
N PHE A 140 -29.02 -14.77 13.28
CA PHE A 140 -28.99 -15.37 14.59
C PHE A 140 -29.98 -14.70 15.56
N ILE A 141 -30.00 -13.37 15.61
CA ILE A 141 -30.95 -12.60 16.43
C ILE A 141 -32.40 -12.86 15.98
N LEU A 142 -32.66 -12.88 14.68
CA LEU A 142 -33.99 -13.19 14.14
C LEU A 142 -34.42 -14.62 14.47
N GLY A 143 -33.50 -15.59 14.46
CA GLY A 143 -33.75 -16.96 14.89
C GLY A 143 -34.11 -17.10 16.36
N ILE A 144 -33.44 -16.34 17.24
CA ILE A 144 -33.79 -16.28 18.67
C ILE A 144 -35.17 -15.67 18.85
N LEU A 145 -35.45 -14.53 18.19
CA LEU A 145 -36.73 -13.84 18.28
C LEU A 145 -37.88 -14.72 17.77
N SER A 146 -37.69 -15.45 16.67
CA SER A 146 -38.70 -16.37 16.15
C SER A 146 -38.95 -17.55 17.11
N GLY A 147 -37.92 -18.09 17.76
CA GLY A 147 -38.06 -19.11 18.79
C GLY A 147 -38.84 -18.65 20.02
N ILE A 148 -38.61 -17.41 20.47
CA ILE A 148 -39.39 -16.79 21.57
C ILE A 148 -40.86 -16.61 21.16
N LEU A 149 -41.12 -16.11 19.94
CA LEU A 149 -42.47 -15.93 19.40
C LEU A 149 -43.24 -17.26 19.29
N ILE A 150 -42.59 -18.31 18.78
CA ILE A 150 -43.18 -19.66 18.70
C ILE A 150 -43.49 -20.19 20.10
N SER A 151 -42.60 -19.98 21.07
CA SER A 151 -42.81 -20.42 22.46
C SER A 151 -43.94 -19.68 23.17
N LEU A 152 -44.16 -18.39 22.84
CA LEU A 152 -45.28 -17.61 23.37
C LEU A 152 -46.62 -18.02 22.76
N LEU A 153 -46.65 -18.32 21.46
CA LEU A 153 -47.85 -18.78 20.75
C LEU A 153 -48.22 -20.23 21.14
N GLY A 154 -47.24 -21.12 21.30
CA GLY A 154 -47.46 -22.50 21.76
C GLY A 154 -47.88 -22.63 23.22
N ARG A 155 -47.82 -21.54 24.01
CA ARG A 155 -48.31 -21.48 25.39
C ARG A 155 -49.76 -20.97 25.51
N TRP A 156 -50.31 -20.46 24.40
CA TRP A 156 -51.68 -19.95 24.27
C TRP A 156 -52.62 -20.93 23.55
N LEU A 157 -52.06 -21.88 22.81
CA LEU A 157 -52.74 -23.06 22.23
C LEU A 157 -52.81 -24.19 23.26
#